data_AF-A0AAE9HZ32-F1
#
_entry.id   AF-A0AAE9HZ32-F1
#
_cell.length_a   1.000
_cell.length_b   1.000
_cell.length_c   1.000
_cell.angle_alpha   90.00
_cell.angle_beta   90.00
_cell.angle_gamma   90.00
#
_symmetry.space_group_name_H-M   'P 1'
#
loop_
_entity.id
_entity.type
_entity.pdbx_description
1 polymer ?
#
loop_
_entity_poly.entity_id
_entity_poly.type
_entity_poly.pdbx_seq_one_letter_code
_entity_poly.pdbx_strand_id
1 'polypeptide(L)'
;MSNLLDDSWVVAISDYQSPSRFAVSVEPSFDMLQRNLAALSDGLAPPHYTVVGLFETEEAARDWGRHIQTMRNGRADIQDLLTRRPEED
;
A
#
# COMPACT_ATOMS: atom_id res chain seq x y z
N MET A 1 -5.52 -2.49 29.40
CA MET A 1 -5.42 -3.38 28.23
C MET A 1 -4.83 -2.53 27.13
N SER A 2 -3.60 -2.83 26.66
CA SER A 2 -3.04 -2.15 25.48
C SER A 2 -3.85 -2.61 24.27
N ASN A 3 -4.31 -1.66 23.46
CA ASN A 3 -5.03 -1.95 22.24
C ASN A 3 -3.95 -2.23 21.19
N LEU A 4 -3.96 -3.41 20.57
CA LEU A 4 -2.98 -3.80 19.53
C LEU A 4 -2.86 -2.74 18.41
N LEU A 5 -3.93 -1.97 18.18
CA LEU A 5 -4.00 -0.92 17.17
C LEU A 5 -3.32 0.39 17.58
N ASP A 6 -3.09 0.63 18.87
CA ASP A 6 -2.46 1.87 19.36
C ASP A 6 -0.96 1.88 19.07
N ASP A 7 -0.32 0.70 19.07
CA ASP A 7 1.13 0.53 18.90
C ASP A 7 1.51 -0.19 17.60
N SER A 8 0.59 -0.34 16.64
CA SER A 8 0.86 -1.02 15.36
C SER A 8 0.85 -0.09 14.16
N TRP A 9 1.48 -0.59 13.09
CA TRP A 9 1.66 0.08 11.82
C TRP A 9 1.03 -0.75 10.70
N VAL A 10 0.30 -0.08 9.82
CA VAL A 10 -0.35 -0.70 8.67
C VAL A 10 0.41 -0.34 7.39
N VAL A 11 0.51 -1.32 6.49
CA VAL A 11 0.93 -1.07 5.11
C VAL A 11 -0.28 -1.29 4.22
N ALA A 12 -0.61 -0.29 3.41
CA ALA A 12 -1.74 -0.35 2.49
C ALA A 12 -1.33 0.03 1.07
N ILE A 13 -2.09 -0.46 0.09
CA ILE A 13 -1.98 -0.07 -1.31
C ILE A 13 -3.23 0.68 -1.75
N SER A 14 -3.06 1.79 -2.47
CA SER A 14 -4.15 2.57 -3.05
C SER A 14 -3.94 2.78 -4.56
N ASP A 15 -5.00 3.25 -5.23
CA ASP A 15 -4.95 3.64 -6.64
C ASP A 15 -4.47 2.52 -7.59
N TYR A 16 -4.86 1.28 -7.26
CA TYR A 16 -4.43 0.10 -8.02
C TYR A 16 -4.97 0.11 -9.45
N GLN A 17 -4.06 0.10 -10.41
CA GLN A 17 -4.28 -0.08 -11.83
C GLN A 17 -3.37 -1.22 -12.30
N SER A 18 -4.00 -2.25 -12.85
CA SER A 18 -3.31 -3.44 -13.34
C SER A 18 -2.28 -3.08 -14.40
N PRO A 19 -1.09 -3.73 -14.42
CA PRO A 19 -0.68 -4.80 -13.49
C PRO A 19 0.20 -4.33 -12.32
N SER A 20 0.69 -3.09 -12.34
CA SER A 20 1.78 -2.64 -11.47
C SER A 20 1.74 -1.16 -11.09
N ARG A 21 0.63 -0.44 -11.30
CA ARG A 21 0.52 0.96 -10.87
C ARG A 21 -0.33 1.04 -9.60
N PHE A 22 0.30 1.40 -8.49
CA PHE A 22 -0.36 1.61 -7.20
C PHE A 22 0.55 2.42 -6.27
N ALA A 23 -0.04 3.15 -5.33
CA ALA A 23 0.69 3.79 -4.24
C ALA A 23 0.83 2.83 -3.04
N VAL A 24 1.86 3.03 -2.23
CA VAL A 24 2.10 2.27 -0.99
C VAL A 24 2.16 3.27 0.15
N SER A 25 1.31 3.11 1.15
CA SER A 25 1.31 3.90 2.38
C SER A 25 1.76 3.06 3.57
N VAL A 26 2.46 3.71 4.51
CA VAL A 26 2.85 3.16 5.80
C VAL A 26 2.46 4.17 6.86
N GLU A 27 1.64 3.77 7.81
CA GLU A 27 1.10 4.69 8.82
C GLU A 27 0.65 3.96 10.10
N PRO A 28 0.46 4.68 11.22
CA PRO A 28 -0.10 4.08 12.42
C PRO A 28 -1.50 3.51 12.16
N SER A 29 -1.76 2.29 12.66
CA SER A 29 -3.04 1.61 12.48
C SER A 29 -4.20 2.40 13.08
N PHE A 30 -3.97 3.06 14.22
CA PHE A 30 -4.96 3.89 14.87
C PHE A 30 -5.38 5.08 13.99
N ASP A 31 -4.44 5.73 13.31
CA ASP A 31 -4.73 6.87 12.43
C ASP A 31 -5.59 6.44 11.23
N MET A 32 -5.28 5.27 10.64
CA MET A 32 -6.10 4.70 9.58
C MET A 32 -7.51 4.38 10.07
N LEU A 33 -7.63 3.76 11.25
CA LEU A 33 -8.92 3.45 11.85
C LEU A 33 -9.74 4.72 12.12
N GLN A 34 -9.13 5.76 12.70
CA GLN A 34 -9.79 7.03 12.98
C GLN A 34 -10.33 7.69 11.72
N ARG A 35 -9.53 7.75 10.65
CA ARG A 35 -10.00 8.30 9.36
C ARG A 35 -11.14 7.47 8.74
N ASN A 36 -11.09 6.15 8.85
CA ASN A 36 -12.17 5.29 8.36
C ASN A 36 -13.47 5.50 9.14
N LEU A 37 -13.37 5.56 10.48
CA LEU A 37 -14.52 5.79 11.35
C LEU A 37 -15.14 7.17 11.11
N ALA A 38 -14.31 8.19 10.90
CA ALA A 38 -14.76 9.52 10.52
C ALA A 38 -15.52 9.48 9.18
N ALA A 39 -14.93 8.88 8.13
CA ALA A 39 -15.58 8.75 6.83
C ALA A 39 -16.93 8.02 6.91
N LEU A 40 -16.99 6.92 7.67
CA LEU A 40 -18.24 6.17 7.91
C LEU A 40 -19.28 7.01 8.65
N SER A 41 -18.86 7.75 9.68
CA SER A 41 -19.75 8.59 10.49
C SER A 41 -20.32 9.77 9.69
N ASP A 42 -19.52 10.32 8.77
CA ASP A 42 -19.91 11.42 7.88
C ASP A 42 -20.72 10.94 6.66
N GLY A 43 -20.97 9.64 6.53
CA GLY A 43 -21.69 9.06 5.40
C GLY A 43 -20.90 9.10 4.08
N LEU A 44 -19.59 9.27 4.16
CA LEU A 44 -18.68 9.28 3.01
C LEU A 44 -18.28 7.85 2.65
N ALA A 45 -17.99 7.65 1.36
CA ALA A 45 -17.35 6.40 0.93
C ALA A 45 -15.94 6.33 1.56
N PRO A 46 -15.58 5.23 2.22
CA PRO A 46 -14.23 5.06 2.74
C PRO A 46 -13.23 5.04 1.58
N PRO A 47 -11.97 5.48 1.81
CA PRO A 47 -10.96 5.45 0.77
C PRO A 47 -10.73 4.03 0.25
N HIS A 48 -10.53 3.90 -1.06
CA HIS A 48 -10.26 2.60 -1.68
C HIS A 48 -8.78 2.24 -1.52
N TYR A 49 -8.50 1.35 -0.56
CA TYR A 49 -7.17 0.76 -0.39
C TYR A 49 -7.30 -0.71 0.03
N THR A 50 -6.23 -1.46 -0.17
CA THR A 50 -6.07 -2.84 0.32
C THR A 50 -5.00 -2.86 1.38
N VAL A 51 -5.32 -3.32 2.59
CA VAL A 51 -4.34 -3.59 3.64
C VAL A 51 -3.55 -4.83 3.28
N VAL A 52 -2.23 -4.71 3.27
CA VAL A 52 -1.30 -5.78 2.85
C VAL A 52 -0.33 -6.20 3.96
N GLY A 53 -0.42 -5.57 5.14
CA GLY A 53 0.31 -6.00 6.33
C GLY A 53 0.01 -5.14 7.55
N LEU A 54 0.20 -5.75 8.72
CA LEU A 54 0.12 -5.13 10.04
C LEU A 54 1.39 -5.50 10.81
N PHE A 55 2.05 -4.52 11.41
CA PHE A 55 3.37 -4.67 12.01
C PHE A 55 3.42 -4.02 13.39
N GLU A 56 4.22 -4.58 14.29
CA GLU A 56 4.43 -4.03 15.63
C GLU A 56 5.37 -2.82 15.63
N THR A 57 6.16 -2.63 14.56
CA THR A 57 7.12 -1.52 14.46
C THR A 57 7.01 -0.82 13.11
N GLU A 58 7.31 0.49 13.13
CA GLU A 58 7.37 1.31 11.92
C GLU A 58 8.43 0.78 10.94
N GLU A 59 9.58 0.35 11.46
CA GLU A 59 10.69 -0.14 10.66
C GLU A 59 10.29 -1.38 9.85
N ALA A 60 9.67 -2.37 10.48
CA ALA A 60 9.20 -3.58 9.80
C ALA A 60 8.13 -3.25 8.74
N ALA A 61 7.22 -2.32 9.03
CA ALA A 61 6.23 -1.85 8.07
C ALA A 61 6.87 -1.13 6.88
N ARG A 62 7.88 -0.28 7.12
CA ARG A 62 8.63 0.42 6.07
C ARG A 62 9.43 -0.55 5.22
N ASP A 63 10.03 -1.58 5.81
CA ASP A 63 10.74 -2.63 5.09
C ASP A 63 9.82 -3.41 4.15
N TRP A 64 8.64 -3.78 4.65
CA TRP A 64 7.60 -4.41 3.84
C TRP A 64 7.11 -3.47 2.72
N GLY A 65 6.87 -2.20 3.04
CA GLY A 65 6.50 -1.19 2.05
C GLY A 65 7.54 -1.03 0.95
N ARG A 66 8.83 -1.00 1.30
CA ARG A 66 9.95 -1.00 0.33
C ARG A 66 9.97 -2.27 -0.51
N HIS A 67 9.77 -3.43 0.10
CA HIS A 67 9.72 -4.70 -0.63
C HIS A 67 8.59 -4.71 -1.68
N ILE A 68 7.40 -4.24 -1.31
CA ILE A 68 6.27 -4.10 -2.24
C ILE A 68 6.58 -3.13 -3.37
N GLN A 69 7.20 -1.98 -3.07
CA GLN A 69 7.61 -1.01 -4.10
C GLN A 69 8.64 -1.61 -5.07
N THR A 70 9.58 -2.41 -4.58
CA THR A 70 10.55 -3.12 -5.42
C THR A 70 9.85 -4.13 -6.34
N MET A 71 8.90 -4.92 -5.81
CA MET A 71 8.11 -5.85 -6.64
C MET A 71 7.30 -5.13 -7.72
N ARG A 72 6.71 -3.98 -7.37
CA ARG A 72 5.98 -3.12 -8.29
C ARG A 72 6.87 -2.67 -9.46
N ASN A 73 8.03 -2.11 -9.12
CA ASN A 73 8.95 -1.55 -10.10
C ASN A 73 9.53 -2.65 -11.01
N GLY A 74 9.93 -3.80 -10.43
CA GLY A 74 10.43 -4.92 -11.23
C GLY A 74 9.39 -5.49 -12.22
N ARG A 75 8.09 -5.50 -11.86
CA ARG A 75 7.02 -5.87 -12.80
C ARG A 75 6.79 -4.83 -13.89
N ALA A 76 6.89 -3.55 -13.56
CA ALA A 76 6.81 -2.47 -14.55
C ALA A 76 7.95 -2.58 -15.56
N ASP A 77 9.18 -2.82 -15.09
CA ASP A 77 10.35 -2.99 -15.96
C ASP A 77 10.19 -4.18 -16.93
N ILE A 78 9.67 -5.31 -16.45
CA ILE A 78 9.39 -6.48 -17.30
C ILE A 78 8.32 -6.14 -18.34
N GLN A 79 7.26 -5.42 -17.97
CA GLN A 79 6.20 -5.05 -18.90
C GLN A 79 6.70 -4.06 -19.95
N ASP A 80 7.55 -3.11 -19.58
CA ASP A 80 8.23 -2.21 -20.51
C ASP A 80 9.09 -2.99 -21.50
N LEU A 81 9.85 -4.00 -21.04
CA LEU A 81 10.64 -4.86 -21.92
C LEU A 81 9.78 -5.67 -22.90
N LEU A 82 8.61 -6.15 -22.46
CA LEU A 82 7.70 -6.94 -23.31
C LEU A 82 6.87 -6.08 -24.27
N THR A 83 6.70 -4.79 -23.99
CA THR A 83 5.91 -3.86 -24.82
C THR A 83 6.78 -3.01 -25.75
N ARG A 84 8.08 -2.89 -25.49
CA ARG A 84 9.04 -2.38 -26.48
C ARG A 84 9.02 -3.32 -27.69
N ARG A 85 8.56 -2.81 -28.84
CA ARG A 85 8.80 -3.49 -30.12
C ARG A 85 10.30 -3.69 -30.26
N PRO A 86 10.77 -4.84 -30.78
CA PRO A 86 12.14 -4.91 -31.26
C PRO A 86 12.24 -3.83 -32.33
N GLU A 87 12.94 -2.73 -32.04
CA GLU A 87 13.47 -1.90 -33.11
C GLU A 87 14.40 -2.84 -33.88
N GLU A 88 14.03 -3.05 -35.15
CA GLU A 88 14.75 -3.86 -36.11
C GLU A 88 16.23 -3.45 -36.13
N ASP A 89 17.10 -4.46 -35.94
CA ASP A 89 18.53 -4.55 -36.30
C ASP A 89 19.42 -3.29 -36.30
#